data_AF-A0A0E0GNT7-F1
#
_entry.id   AF-A0A0E0GNT7-F1
#
_cell.length_a   1.000
_cell.length_b   1.000
_cell.length_c   1.000
_cell.angle_alpha   90.00
_cell.angle_beta   90.00
_cell.angle_gamma   90.00
#
_symmetry.space_group_name_H-M   'P 1'
#
loop_
_entity.id
_entity.type
_entity.pdbx_description
1 polymer ?
#
loop_
_entity_poly.entity_id
_entity_poly.type
_entity_poly.pdbx_seq_one_letter_code
_entity_poly.pdbx_strand_id
1 'polypeptide(L)'
;MERESSTPASSWLGIDEAAPFAGKKATKDAAAADAFVRRWPKVVNATLVAFIMTMPPLLILLGGGRPGAPAVWIKSTVASLAARGEPKKDVLLGGLLLPGFDEQSCVSRYQSVYYRKNMTRPPSPHLLRRLRQQEALQRRCGPGTEPYRRASERLRSGQNAGDDFVATVDGCGYLVLISYRGLGNRILAITSAFLYAMLTGRVLLLDPGKTMADLFCEPFQATSWMLPGDFPLEHFRDLGEDAPESYGNVAVNRSGSVAGLRFVYAHLDHAATPANRLLYCDDHRQFLHRVQWVILRTDSYIVPGIFLNPAYKEELDMMFPNKDAVFYLLSRYLLHPTNDVWGMVTRFYHSYLKNADERLGVQIRVFDGDEPFQHILDQILACTSQEHLLPGVVVSGHGGGVAPPPIARSKAVLTTGLNSWYHDSIRDMYWRSPSATGEVVSVHQPSHELHQHFFRSTHDMKALAEMYLLSLTDKIVTSGWSTFGYVGAGLGGLTPYIMIKPENHTVPNPPCVRAMSMEPCDHGPPYFECTKKEIDKIIDTGNLVPHVRSCEDVPWGRKLADPIS
;
A
#
# COMPACT_ATOMS: atom_id res chain seq x y z
N MET A 1 40.82 8.03 55.55
CA MET A 1 40.05 9.04 56.31
C MET A 1 39.99 10.26 55.41
N GLU A 2 38.78 10.80 55.17
CA GLU A 2 38.41 11.93 54.27
C GLU A 2 38.43 11.64 52.75
N ARG A 3 37.24 11.74 52.11
CA ARG A 3 36.76 12.73 51.08
C ARG A 3 37.38 12.52 49.68
N GLU A 4 36.70 12.63 48.54
CA GLU A 4 35.46 13.31 48.13
C GLU A 4 35.05 12.85 46.70
N SER A 5 33.75 12.93 46.38
CA SER A 5 33.15 13.37 45.09
C SER A 5 33.47 12.65 43.75
N SER A 6 32.44 12.03 43.15
CA SER A 6 31.73 12.60 41.98
C SER A 6 30.63 11.66 41.44
N THR A 7 29.43 12.20 41.25
CA THR A 7 28.32 11.60 40.48
C THR A 7 28.44 11.96 39.01
N PRO A 8 27.87 11.13 38.10
CA PRO A 8 27.21 11.68 36.93
C PRO A 8 25.76 11.17 36.75
N ALA A 9 24.91 12.16 36.49
CA ALA A 9 23.74 12.22 35.63
C ALA A 9 22.91 10.95 35.34
N SER A 10 21.65 11.01 35.77
CA SER A 10 20.56 10.09 35.47
C SER A 10 20.10 10.17 34.01
N SER A 11 20.18 9.04 33.31
CA SER A 11 19.56 8.78 32.00
C SER A 11 18.04 8.62 32.13
N TRP A 12 17.28 9.46 31.42
CA TRP A 12 15.83 9.38 31.24
C TRP A 12 15.49 8.47 30.06
N LEU A 13 15.52 7.15 30.26
CA LEU A 13 14.92 6.15 29.36
C LEU A 13 14.60 4.92 30.21
N GLY A 14 13.44 4.92 30.84
CA GLY A 14 12.87 3.76 31.52
C GLY A 14 11.66 3.26 30.75
N ILE A 15 11.87 2.30 29.85
CA ILE A 15 10.81 1.44 29.34
C ILE A 15 11.31 0.01 29.54
N ASP A 16 10.61 -0.72 30.40
CA ASP A 16 10.89 -2.12 30.73
C ASP A 16 10.75 -3.01 29.50
N GLU A 17 11.78 -3.83 29.28
CA GLU A 17 11.85 -4.85 28.23
C GLU A 17 10.83 -5.97 28.49
N ALA A 18 9.89 -6.17 27.58
CA ALA A 18 9.11 -7.40 27.51
C ALA A 18 9.91 -8.47 26.75
N ALA A 19 10.31 -9.52 27.46
CA ALA A 19 11.12 -10.63 26.94
C ALA A 19 10.41 -11.46 25.85
N PRO A 20 11.16 -12.02 24.88
CA PRO A 20 10.61 -12.80 23.77
C PRO A 20 10.22 -14.22 24.19
N PHE A 21 9.01 -14.65 23.81
CA PHE A 21 8.51 -16.01 24.02
C PHE A 21 9.30 -17.05 23.21
N ALA A 22 10.16 -17.80 23.89
CA ALA A 22 10.82 -18.99 23.38
C ALA A 22 9.92 -20.23 23.56
N GLY A 23 9.33 -20.73 22.47
CA GLY A 23 8.61 -22.01 22.45
C GLY A 23 9.58 -23.18 22.32
N LYS A 24 9.78 -23.94 23.41
CA LYS A 24 10.57 -25.18 23.43
C LYS A 24 9.88 -26.31 22.67
N LYS A 25 10.65 -27.01 21.83
CA LYS A 25 10.34 -28.34 21.26
C LYS A 25 10.20 -29.39 22.37
N ALA A 26 9.19 -30.25 22.26
CA ALA A 26 9.19 -31.57 22.88
C ALA A 26 8.66 -32.61 21.87
N THR A 27 9.42 -33.69 21.71
CA THR A 27 9.19 -34.81 20.80
C THR A 27 8.31 -35.89 21.42
N LYS A 28 7.53 -36.53 20.53
CA LYS A 28 6.83 -37.84 20.53
C LYS A 28 7.00 -38.77 21.74
N ASP A 29 5.88 -39.37 22.13
CA ASP A 29 5.73 -40.83 22.29
C ASP A 29 4.29 -41.28 21.99
N ALA A 30 4.17 -42.51 21.51
CA ALA A 30 2.94 -43.14 21.00
C ALA A 30 2.55 -44.35 21.87
N ALA A 31 1.26 -44.56 22.14
CA ALA A 31 0.63 -45.88 22.31
C ALA A 31 -0.91 -45.81 22.43
N ALA A 32 -1.58 -46.39 21.42
CA ALA A 32 -2.76 -47.27 21.39
C ALA A 32 -3.99 -47.16 22.34
N ALA A 33 -5.17 -47.22 21.67
CA ALA A 33 -6.43 -47.94 21.99
C ALA A 33 -7.28 -47.45 23.19
N ASP A 34 -8.62 -47.44 23.23
CA ASP A 34 -9.66 -48.05 22.40
C ASP A 34 -11.03 -47.33 22.61
N ALA A 35 -11.92 -47.52 21.63
CA ALA A 35 -13.39 -47.54 21.67
C ALA A 35 -14.24 -46.47 22.40
N PHE A 36 -15.00 -45.68 21.61
CA PHE A 36 -16.46 -45.62 21.83
C PHE A 36 -17.23 -45.40 20.51
N VAL A 37 -18.16 -46.32 20.27
CA VAL A 37 -19.02 -46.46 19.09
C VAL A 37 -20.23 -45.53 19.19
N ARG A 38 -20.62 -44.87 18.08
CA ARG A 38 -22.05 -44.63 17.77
C ARG A 38 -22.27 -44.50 16.26
N ARG A 39 -22.95 -45.52 15.72
CA ARG A 39 -23.49 -45.71 14.35
C ARG A 39 -24.39 -44.56 13.89
N TRP A 40 -24.45 -44.32 12.58
CA TRP A 40 -25.68 -44.03 11.79
C TRP A 40 -25.54 -44.60 10.35
N PRO A 41 -26.65 -44.95 9.65
CA PRO A 41 -26.61 -45.82 8.47
C PRO A 41 -26.63 -45.07 7.13
N LYS A 42 -26.05 -45.72 6.10
CA LYS A 42 -26.13 -45.37 4.67
C LYS A 42 -27.31 -46.08 4.02
N VAL A 43 -28.06 -45.38 3.14
CA VAL A 43 -28.65 -45.99 1.92
C VAL A 43 -28.70 -44.92 0.83
N VAL A 44 -27.96 -45.13 -0.26
CA VAL A 44 -28.15 -44.46 -1.56
C VAL A 44 -28.25 -45.58 -2.57
N ASN A 45 -29.38 -45.66 -3.28
CA ASN A 45 -29.56 -46.56 -4.42
C ASN A 45 -29.62 -45.73 -5.70
N ALA A 46 -28.72 -46.05 -6.63
CA ALA A 46 -28.79 -45.67 -8.02
C ALA A 46 -29.55 -46.75 -8.79
N THR A 47 -30.38 -46.37 -9.76
CA THR A 47 -30.64 -47.20 -10.95
C THR A 47 -31.15 -46.32 -12.09
N LEU A 48 -30.55 -46.59 -13.26
CA LEU A 48 -30.58 -45.90 -14.54
C LEU A 48 -31.52 -46.64 -15.51
N VAL A 49 -31.74 -46.03 -16.69
CA VAL A 49 -32.13 -46.60 -18.01
C VAL A 49 -33.63 -46.45 -18.32
N ALA A 50 -34.16 -45.58 -19.20
CA ALA A 50 -33.90 -45.11 -20.60
C ALA A 50 -35.02 -45.59 -21.57
N PHE A 51 -35.23 -44.79 -22.64
CA PHE A 51 -35.96 -45.06 -23.92
C PHE A 51 -37.50 -44.80 -23.96
N ILE A 52 -38.20 -44.25 -25.00
CA ILE A 52 -37.95 -43.77 -26.39
C ILE A 52 -39.07 -42.77 -26.84
N MET A 53 -38.65 -41.81 -27.66
CA MET A 53 -39.29 -40.96 -28.70
C MET A 53 -40.70 -41.29 -29.27
N THR A 54 -41.47 -40.24 -29.65
CA THR A 54 -42.39 -40.10 -30.82
C THR A 54 -43.08 -38.71 -30.74
N MET A 55 -42.85 -37.67 -31.57
CA MET A 55 -43.24 -37.40 -32.98
C MET A 55 -42.90 -35.90 -33.32
N PRO A 56 -42.94 -35.41 -34.60
CA PRO A 56 -41.88 -34.59 -35.21
C PRO A 56 -42.40 -33.23 -35.81
N PRO A 57 -41.80 -32.60 -36.86
CA PRO A 57 -41.17 -31.27 -36.78
C PRO A 57 -41.84 -30.17 -37.64
N LEU A 58 -41.62 -28.89 -37.30
CA LEU A 58 -41.90 -27.77 -38.20
C LEU A 58 -40.58 -27.16 -38.71
N LEU A 59 -40.31 -27.44 -39.98
CA LEU A 59 -39.22 -26.87 -40.79
C LEU A 59 -39.58 -25.43 -41.20
N ILE A 60 -38.72 -24.48 -40.82
CA ILE A 60 -38.49 -23.28 -41.64
C ILE A 60 -36.98 -23.18 -41.89
N LEU A 61 -36.66 -23.03 -43.16
CA LEU A 61 -35.37 -23.16 -43.81
C LEU A 61 -34.59 -21.83 -43.86
N LEU A 62 -33.25 -21.97 -43.80
CA LEU A 62 -32.17 -21.13 -44.37
C LEU A 62 -31.54 -20.00 -43.55
N GLY A 63 -30.25 -20.18 -43.25
CA GLY A 63 -29.30 -19.12 -42.89
C GLY A 63 -28.21 -19.59 -41.91
N GLY A 64 -27.14 -20.21 -42.43
CA GLY A 64 -26.07 -20.82 -41.63
C GLY A 64 -25.29 -19.85 -40.73
N GLY A 65 -25.05 -20.29 -39.49
CA GLY A 65 -24.13 -19.68 -38.53
C GLY A 65 -24.27 -20.36 -37.17
N ARG A 66 -23.19 -20.97 -36.65
CA ARG A 66 -23.15 -21.57 -35.31
C ARG A 66 -23.61 -20.54 -34.25
N PRO A 67 -24.35 -20.94 -33.19
CA PRO A 67 -24.69 -20.04 -32.10
C PRO A 67 -23.43 -19.80 -31.26
N GLY A 68 -22.71 -18.73 -31.58
CA GLY A 68 -21.73 -18.16 -30.66
C GLY A 68 -22.44 -17.58 -29.45
N ALA A 69 -21.87 -17.82 -28.26
CA ALA A 69 -22.23 -17.15 -27.02
C ALA A 69 -22.40 -15.63 -27.21
N PRO A 70 -23.24 -14.94 -26.42
CA PRO A 70 -23.46 -13.51 -26.61
C PRO A 70 -22.17 -12.76 -26.28
N ALA A 71 -21.38 -12.47 -27.33
CA ALA A 71 -20.28 -11.53 -27.29
C ALA A 71 -20.89 -10.13 -27.13
N VAL A 72 -21.01 -9.69 -25.87
CA VAL A 72 -21.25 -8.29 -25.57
C VAL A 72 -20.04 -7.52 -26.10
N TRP A 73 -20.20 -6.89 -27.26
CA TRP A 73 -19.23 -5.97 -27.84
C TRP A 73 -19.14 -4.72 -26.95
N ILE A 74 -18.23 -4.74 -25.97
CA ILE A 74 -17.91 -3.56 -25.18
C ILE A 74 -16.95 -2.69 -26.00
N LYS A 75 -17.51 -1.71 -26.73
CA LYS A 75 -16.74 -0.55 -27.22
C LYS A 75 -15.93 0.04 -26.06
N SER A 76 -14.72 0.54 -26.33
CA SER A 76 -13.82 1.20 -25.36
C SER A 76 -14.59 1.90 -24.24
N THR A 77 -14.28 1.59 -22.99
CA THR A 77 -14.99 2.12 -21.81
C THR A 77 -14.92 3.65 -21.77
N VAL A 78 -13.82 4.24 -22.26
CA VAL A 78 -13.67 5.68 -22.43
C VAL A 78 -14.64 6.21 -23.49
N ALA A 79 -14.81 5.50 -24.61
CA ALA A 79 -15.82 5.83 -25.62
C ALA A 79 -17.26 5.67 -25.09
N SER A 80 -17.51 4.69 -24.23
CA SER A 80 -18.81 4.49 -23.56
C SER A 80 -19.13 5.62 -22.57
N LEU A 81 -18.12 6.11 -21.83
CA LEU A 81 -18.27 7.27 -20.94
C LEU A 81 -18.44 8.58 -21.72
N ALA A 82 -17.70 8.75 -22.82
CA ALA A 82 -17.88 9.88 -23.73
C ALA A 82 -19.29 9.88 -24.35
N ALA A 83 -19.84 8.72 -24.70
CA ALA A 83 -21.22 8.58 -25.17
C ALA A 83 -22.28 8.89 -24.09
N ARG A 84 -21.90 8.85 -22.80
CA ARG A 84 -22.74 9.27 -21.67
C ARG A 84 -22.66 10.77 -21.34
N GLY A 85 -21.93 11.55 -22.15
CA GLY A 85 -21.84 13.01 -21.99
C GLY A 85 -20.88 13.50 -20.90
N GLU A 86 -20.03 12.63 -20.36
CA GLU A 86 -18.99 13.04 -19.40
C GLU A 86 -17.93 13.92 -20.09
N PRO A 87 -17.47 15.03 -19.47
CA PRO A 87 -16.47 15.90 -20.06
C PRO A 87 -15.17 15.11 -20.32
N LYS A 88 -14.53 15.39 -21.46
CA LYS A 88 -13.29 14.71 -21.85
C LYS A 88 -12.16 15.06 -20.87
N LYS A 89 -11.85 14.13 -19.97
CA LYS A 89 -10.71 14.23 -19.04
C LYS A 89 -9.44 13.71 -19.71
N ASP A 90 -8.30 14.21 -19.26
CA ASP A 90 -6.99 13.68 -19.66
C ASP A 90 -6.74 12.33 -18.98
N VAL A 91 -7.01 11.24 -19.71
CA VAL A 91 -6.81 9.86 -19.24
C VAL A 91 -5.33 9.49 -19.09
N LEU A 92 -4.40 10.29 -19.62
CA LEU A 92 -2.96 10.05 -19.52
C LEU A 92 -2.32 10.81 -18.34
N LEU A 93 -3.11 11.55 -17.56
CA LEU A 93 -2.69 12.21 -16.32
C LEU A 93 -1.46 13.12 -16.52
N GLY A 94 -1.52 14.00 -17.52
CA GLY A 94 -0.42 14.91 -17.85
C GLY A 94 0.80 14.21 -18.44
N GLY A 95 0.61 13.07 -19.11
CA GLY A 95 1.69 12.25 -19.67
C GLY A 95 2.32 11.25 -18.71
N LEU A 96 1.83 11.17 -17.47
CA LEU A 96 2.25 10.18 -16.49
C LEU A 96 2.08 8.76 -17.05
N LEU A 97 0.92 8.48 -17.67
CA LEU A 97 0.62 7.20 -18.31
C LEU A 97 0.92 7.25 -19.81
N LEU A 98 1.29 6.10 -20.39
CA LEU A 98 1.38 5.92 -21.83
C LEU A 98 0.07 5.38 -22.42
N PRO A 99 -0.28 5.74 -23.67
CA PRO A 99 -1.29 5.03 -24.44
C PRO A 99 -0.78 3.66 -24.88
N GLY A 100 -1.67 2.77 -25.33
CA GLY A 100 -1.30 1.50 -25.94
C GLY A 100 -1.42 0.26 -25.05
N PHE A 101 -1.84 0.42 -23.79
CA PHE A 101 -2.34 -0.73 -23.02
C PHE A 101 -3.72 -1.13 -23.55
N ASP A 102 -4.01 -2.43 -23.54
CA ASP A 102 -5.35 -2.91 -23.83
C ASP A 102 -6.33 -2.46 -22.73
N GLU A 103 -7.25 -1.57 -23.08
CA GLU A 103 -8.20 -0.97 -22.13
C GLU A 103 -9.13 -2.01 -21.50
N GLN A 104 -9.39 -3.13 -22.17
CA GLN A 104 -10.28 -4.16 -21.67
C GLN A 104 -9.62 -5.01 -20.58
N SER A 105 -8.33 -5.33 -20.71
CA SER A 105 -7.58 -6.10 -19.70
C SER A 105 -7.39 -5.34 -18.39
N CYS A 106 -7.33 -4.00 -18.42
CA CYS A 106 -7.17 -3.18 -17.24
C CYS A 106 -7.94 -1.85 -17.36
N VAL A 107 -9.24 -1.91 -17.09
CA VAL A 107 -10.15 -0.76 -17.27
C VAL A 107 -9.78 0.41 -16.35
N SER A 108 -9.33 0.10 -15.13
CA SER A 108 -8.99 1.12 -14.12
C SER A 108 -7.90 2.09 -14.57
N ARG A 109 -6.99 1.66 -15.46
CA ARG A 109 -5.85 2.45 -15.95
C ARG A 109 -6.28 3.79 -16.54
N TYR A 110 -7.28 3.77 -17.42
CA TYR A 110 -7.76 4.97 -18.11
C TYR A 110 -9.13 5.43 -17.61
N GLN A 111 -9.92 4.56 -16.97
CA GLN A 111 -11.23 4.93 -16.46
C GLN A 111 -11.19 5.67 -15.11
N SER A 112 -10.16 5.45 -14.29
CA SER A 112 -10.11 5.98 -12.92
C SER A 112 -10.20 7.51 -12.85
N VAL A 113 -9.74 8.23 -13.88
CA VAL A 113 -9.80 9.70 -13.94
C VAL A 113 -11.23 10.25 -13.88
N TYR A 114 -12.22 9.47 -14.32
CA TYR A 114 -13.63 9.88 -14.29
C TYR A 114 -14.22 9.88 -12.88
N TYR A 115 -13.66 9.09 -11.97
CA TYR A 115 -14.10 8.99 -10.57
C TYR A 115 -13.34 9.95 -9.65
N ARG A 116 -12.21 10.48 -10.12
CA ARG A 116 -11.32 11.35 -9.35
C ARG A 116 -11.53 12.82 -9.68
N LYS A 117 -11.18 13.68 -8.72
CA LYS A 117 -10.94 15.11 -8.97
C LYS A 117 -9.72 15.32 -9.87
N ASN A 118 -9.65 16.49 -10.48
CA ASN A 118 -8.49 16.89 -11.28
C ASN A 118 -7.21 16.86 -10.44
N MET A 119 -6.09 16.56 -11.09
CA MET A 119 -4.79 16.54 -10.41
C MET A 119 -4.41 17.95 -9.96
N THR A 120 -4.00 18.07 -8.70
CA THR A 120 -3.51 19.33 -8.10
C THR A 120 -1.99 19.45 -8.19
N ARG A 121 -1.27 18.32 -8.18
CA ARG A 121 0.18 18.24 -8.31
C ARG A 121 0.55 17.52 -9.62
N PRO A 122 0.84 18.24 -10.72
CA PRO A 122 1.20 17.60 -11.98
C PRO A 122 2.64 17.04 -11.94
N PRO A 123 2.94 15.98 -12.73
CA PRO A 123 4.30 15.44 -12.83
C PRO A 123 5.26 16.44 -13.50
N SER A 124 6.51 16.48 -13.07
CA SER A 124 7.54 17.28 -13.72
C SER A 124 7.96 16.66 -15.07
N PRO A 125 8.40 17.45 -16.06
CA PRO A 125 8.97 16.92 -17.29
C PRO A 125 10.15 15.99 -17.06
N HIS A 126 10.92 16.24 -15.98
CA HIS A 126 12.04 15.37 -15.61
C HIS A 126 11.54 14.00 -15.13
N LEU A 127 10.56 13.95 -14.23
CA LEU A 127 9.95 12.69 -13.79
C LEU A 127 9.41 11.89 -14.98
N LEU A 128 8.70 12.55 -15.91
CA LEU A 128 8.19 11.87 -17.10
C LEU A 128 9.32 11.21 -17.90
N ARG A 129 10.45 11.90 -18.13
CA ARG A 129 11.61 11.32 -18.81
C ARG A 129 12.17 10.11 -18.05
N ARG A 130 12.27 10.18 -16.72
CA ARG A 130 12.77 9.07 -15.89
C ARG A 130 11.84 7.86 -15.93
N LEU A 131 10.52 8.06 -15.94
CA LEU A 131 9.54 6.99 -16.13
C LEU A 131 9.71 6.30 -17.50
N ARG A 132 9.87 7.07 -18.58
CA ARG A 132 10.10 6.51 -19.93
C ARG A 132 11.42 5.72 -19.99
N GLN A 133 12.47 6.19 -19.33
CA GLN A 133 13.74 5.46 -19.22
C GLN A 133 13.57 4.14 -18.45
N GLN A 134 12.82 4.17 -17.35
CA GLN A 134 12.54 2.99 -16.54
C GLN A 134 11.70 1.95 -17.32
N GLU A 135 10.72 2.38 -18.11
CA GLU A 135 9.95 1.50 -19.00
C GLU A 135 10.84 0.84 -20.06
N ALA A 136 11.75 1.60 -20.68
CA ALA A 136 12.70 1.06 -21.65
C ALA A 136 13.65 0.04 -21.01
N LEU A 137 14.11 0.31 -19.77
CA LEU A 137 14.92 -0.62 -18.99
C LEU A 137 14.15 -1.90 -18.67
N GLN A 138 12.93 -1.78 -18.16
CA GLN A 138 12.04 -2.91 -17.86
C GLN A 138 11.75 -3.78 -19.09
N ARG A 139 11.58 -3.17 -20.27
CA ARG A 139 11.37 -3.91 -21.52
C ARG A 139 12.64 -4.63 -21.99
N ARG A 140 13.81 -3.99 -21.87
CA ARG A 140 15.08 -4.53 -22.33
C ARG A 140 15.61 -5.65 -21.44
N CYS A 141 15.45 -5.49 -20.13
CA CYS A 141 16.08 -6.33 -19.12
C CYS A 141 15.07 -7.16 -18.30
N GLY A 142 13.76 -7.01 -18.53
CA GLY A 142 12.74 -7.70 -17.74
C GLY A 142 12.66 -9.22 -17.99
N PRO A 143 11.77 -9.91 -17.26
CA PRO A 143 11.57 -11.35 -17.39
C PRO A 143 11.33 -11.81 -18.83
N GLY A 144 11.90 -12.98 -19.19
CA GLY A 144 11.77 -13.57 -20.52
C GLY A 144 12.78 -13.05 -21.56
N THR A 145 13.54 -12.00 -21.26
CA THR A 145 14.58 -11.46 -22.14
C THR A 145 15.90 -12.22 -22.03
N GLU A 146 16.75 -12.13 -23.06
CA GLU A 146 18.11 -12.70 -23.04
C GLU A 146 18.97 -12.16 -21.89
N PRO A 147 19.03 -10.83 -21.61
CA PRO A 147 19.79 -10.31 -20.48
C PRO A 147 19.31 -10.82 -19.12
N TYR A 148 17.99 -10.97 -18.93
CA TYR A 148 17.42 -11.56 -17.71
C TYR A 148 17.89 -13.01 -17.55
N ARG A 149 17.77 -13.83 -18.59
CA ARG A 149 18.17 -15.25 -18.53
C ARG A 149 19.64 -15.41 -18.17
N ARG A 150 20.53 -14.65 -18.81
CA ARG A 150 21.97 -14.63 -18.48
C ARG A 150 22.23 -14.20 -17.04
N ALA A 151 21.56 -13.15 -16.56
CA ALA A 151 21.70 -12.68 -15.19
C ALA A 151 21.22 -13.73 -14.17
N SER A 152 20.11 -14.42 -14.44
CA SER A 152 19.59 -15.50 -13.61
C SER A 152 20.49 -16.76 -13.64
N GLU A 153 21.03 -17.13 -14.79
CA GLU A 153 21.99 -18.23 -14.91
C GLU A 153 23.28 -17.98 -14.13
N ARG A 154 23.79 -16.74 -14.15
CA ARG A 154 24.93 -16.34 -13.31
C ARG A 154 24.61 -16.41 -11.82
N LEU A 155 23.43 -15.92 -11.42
CA LEU A 155 22.97 -16.01 -10.04
C LEU A 155 22.88 -17.49 -9.58
N ARG A 156 22.41 -18.38 -10.44
CA ARG A 156 22.30 -19.83 -10.20
C ARG A 156 23.66 -20.52 -10.11
N SER A 157 24.51 -20.33 -11.12
CA SER A 157 25.78 -21.05 -11.28
C SER A 157 26.85 -20.62 -10.28
N GLY A 158 26.73 -19.41 -9.71
CA GLY A 158 27.73 -18.87 -8.80
C GLY A 158 29.11 -18.71 -9.41
N GLN A 159 29.20 -18.56 -10.73
CA GLN A 159 30.46 -18.27 -11.40
C GLN A 159 30.98 -16.91 -10.95
N ASN A 160 32.08 -16.93 -10.18
CA ASN A 160 32.89 -15.76 -9.88
C ASN A 160 33.54 -15.29 -11.18
N ALA A 161 33.20 -14.10 -11.67
CA ALA A 161 33.90 -13.49 -12.78
C ALA A 161 35.25 -12.93 -12.30
N GLY A 162 36.19 -13.81 -11.93
CA GLY A 162 37.49 -13.41 -11.37
C GLY A 162 37.36 -12.59 -10.07
N ASP A 163 38.50 -12.17 -9.54
CA ASP A 163 38.62 -11.35 -8.32
C ASP A 163 38.05 -9.93 -8.44
N ASP A 164 37.35 -9.61 -9.54
CA ASP A 164 36.81 -8.28 -9.80
C ASP A 164 35.27 -8.32 -9.78
N PHE A 165 34.65 -7.44 -9.00
CA PHE A 165 33.21 -7.43 -8.76
C PHE A 165 32.42 -7.37 -10.07
N VAL A 166 31.47 -8.29 -10.24
CA VAL A 166 30.73 -8.52 -11.48
C VAL A 166 30.01 -7.23 -11.91
N ALA A 167 30.59 -6.53 -12.90
CA ALA A 167 29.89 -5.47 -13.61
C ALA A 167 28.54 -6.00 -14.13
N THR A 168 27.49 -5.17 -14.05
CA THR A 168 26.15 -5.49 -14.53
C THR A 168 26.22 -6.18 -15.90
N VAL A 169 25.64 -7.37 -16.03
CA VAL A 169 25.54 -8.06 -17.34
C VAL A 169 24.76 -7.17 -18.28
N ASP A 170 25.38 -6.73 -19.37
CA ASP A 170 24.75 -5.92 -20.42
C ASP A 170 24.08 -4.63 -19.91
N GLY A 171 24.54 -4.09 -18.77
CA GLY A 171 23.93 -2.90 -18.15
C GLY A 171 22.57 -3.16 -17.47
N CYS A 172 22.25 -4.41 -17.11
CA CYS A 172 21.02 -4.79 -16.41
C CYS A 172 21.30 -5.15 -14.93
N GLY A 173 20.80 -4.30 -14.02
CA GLY A 173 20.70 -4.56 -12.58
C GLY A 173 19.24 -4.76 -12.15
N TYR A 174 19.04 -5.49 -11.06
CA TYR A 174 17.72 -5.93 -10.59
C TYR A 174 17.52 -5.59 -9.13
N LEU A 175 16.29 -5.19 -8.79
CA LEU A 175 15.78 -5.00 -7.44
C LEU A 175 14.57 -5.91 -7.28
N VAL A 176 14.69 -6.94 -6.44
CA VAL A 176 13.60 -7.84 -6.11
C VAL A 176 12.97 -7.41 -4.80
N LEU A 177 11.71 -7.00 -4.80
CA LEU A 177 10.97 -6.67 -3.58
C LEU A 177 10.22 -7.91 -3.06
N ILE A 178 10.53 -8.31 -1.83
CA ILE A 178 9.85 -9.41 -1.15
C ILE A 178 8.45 -8.95 -0.71
N SER A 179 7.44 -9.75 -1.02
CA SER A 179 6.07 -9.52 -0.56
C SER A 179 5.96 -9.85 0.93
N TYR A 180 5.89 -8.82 1.77
CA TYR A 180 5.98 -8.93 3.22
C TYR A 180 4.89 -8.08 3.93
N ARG A 181 4.36 -8.58 5.05
CA ARG A 181 3.33 -7.91 5.89
C ARG A 181 2.00 -7.60 5.16
N GLY A 182 1.24 -6.65 5.71
CA GLY A 182 -0.10 -6.27 5.25
C GLY A 182 -0.13 -5.55 3.91
N LEU A 183 -1.32 -5.47 3.31
CA LEU A 183 -1.49 -4.85 1.99
C LEU A 183 -1.06 -3.37 1.96
N GLY A 184 -1.40 -2.58 2.99
CA GLY A 184 -0.96 -1.18 3.08
C GLY A 184 0.57 -1.07 3.03
N ASN A 185 1.26 -1.87 3.85
CA ASN A 185 2.73 -1.93 3.87
C ASN A 185 3.31 -2.35 2.53
N ARG A 186 2.74 -3.39 1.88
CA ARG A 186 3.17 -3.83 0.54
C ARG A 186 3.04 -2.73 -0.50
N ILE A 187 1.96 -1.97 -0.50
CA ILE A 187 1.74 -0.85 -1.44
C ILE A 187 2.78 0.26 -1.24
N LEU A 188 3.04 0.62 0.01
CA LEU A 188 4.07 1.61 0.36
C LEU A 188 5.47 1.12 -0.01
N ALA A 189 5.77 -0.15 0.25
CA ALA A 189 7.03 -0.79 -0.11
C ALA A 189 7.24 -0.83 -1.64
N ILE A 190 6.22 -1.18 -2.43
CA ILE A 190 6.29 -1.19 -3.91
C ILE A 190 6.62 0.20 -4.44
N THR A 191 5.94 1.22 -3.93
CA THR A 191 6.15 2.61 -4.38
C THR A 191 7.56 3.09 -4.03
N SER A 192 8.03 2.75 -2.82
CA SER A 192 9.37 3.11 -2.36
C SER A 192 10.47 2.37 -3.14
N ALA A 193 10.29 1.07 -3.37
CA ALA A 193 11.20 0.25 -4.16
C ALA A 193 11.27 0.73 -5.62
N PHE A 194 10.15 1.18 -6.19
CA PHE A 194 10.14 1.75 -7.53
C PHE A 194 10.93 3.06 -7.63
N LEU A 195 10.79 3.95 -6.64
CA LEU A 195 11.64 5.15 -6.59
C LEU A 195 13.12 4.78 -6.51
N TYR A 196 13.49 3.87 -5.61
CA TYR A 196 14.86 3.41 -5.47
C TYR A 196 15.38 2.74 -6.75
N ALA A 197 14.54 1.94 -7.44
CA ALA A 197 14.87 1.33 -8.72
C ALA A 197 15.15 2.37 -9.81
N MET A 198 14.36 3.46 -9.89
CA MET A 198 14.63 4.55 -10.84
C MET A 198 15.94 5.28 -10.52
N LEU A 199 16.20 5.58 -9.25
CA LEU A 199 17.43 6.25 -8.80
C LEU A 199 18.68 5.40 -9.07
N THR A 200 18.56 4.08 -8.96
CA THR A 200 19.68 3.14 -9.13
C THR A 200 19.76 2.50 -10.52
N GLY A 201 18.82 2.81 -11.42
CA GLY A 201 18.79 2.25 -12.77
C GLY A 201 18.57 0.74 -12.80
N ARG A 202 17.68 0.23 -11.93
CA ARG A 202 17.39 -1.21 -11.78
C ARG A 202 16.01 -1.58 -12.30
N VAL A 203 15.90 -2.78 -12.85
CA VAL A 203 14.63 -3.47 -13.10
C VAL A 203 13.98 -3.77 -11.75
N LEU A 204 12.74 -3.35 -11.54
CA LEU A 204 11.96 -3.72 -10.36
C LEU A 204 11.21 -5.03 -10.64
N LEU A 205 11.41 -6.03 -9.79
CA LEU A 205 10.69 -7.29 -9.79
C LEU A 205 10.00 -7.50 -8.44
N LEU A 206 8.72 -7.84 -8.46
CA LEU A 206 7.92 -8.07 -7.26
C LEU A 206 7.76 -9.56 -7.02
N ASP A 207 8.07 -10.02 -5.82
CA ASP A 207 7.64 -11.35 -5.38
C ASP A 207 6.10 -11.41 -5.44
N PRO A 208 5.51 -12.30 -6.28
CA PRO A 208 4.06 -12.35 -6.45
C PRO A 208 3.33 -12.76 -5.16
N GLY A 209 4.04 -13.40 -4.23
CA GLY A 209 3.46 -13.94 -3.01
C GLY A 209 2.26 -14.82 -3.34
N LYS A 210 1.12 -14.59 -2.66
CA LYS A 210 -0.14 -15.28 -2.94
C LYS A 210 -1.16 -14.45 -3.70
N THR A 211 -1.03 -13.12 -3.70
CA THR A 211 -2.14 -12.22 -4.08
C THR A 211 -1.73 -11.05 -4.98
N MET A 212 -0.45 -10.75 -5.19
CA MET A 212 -0.06 -9.51 -5.87
C MET A 212 -0.56 -9.43 -7.32
N ALA A 213 -0.58 -10.54 -8.04
CA ALA A 213 -1.07 -10.63 -9.42
C ALA A 213 -2.59 -10.46 -9.54
N ASP A 214 -3.34 -10.77 -8.48
CA ASP A 214 -4.81 -10.62 -8.46
C ASP A 214 -5.22 -9.16 -8.18
N LEU A 215 -4.30 -8.36 -7.63
CA LEU A 215 -4.58 -7.02 -7.11
C LEU A 215 -4.31 -5.91 -8.14
N PHE A 216 -3.19 -5.99 -8.85
CA PHE A 216 -2.72 -4.92 -9.73
C PHE A 216 -2.44 -5.40 -11.15
N CYS A 217 -2.77 -4.57 -12.12
CA CYS A 217 -2.41 -4.76 -13.53
C CYS A 217 -0.91 -4.57 -13.75
N GLU A 218 -0.41 -5.08 -14.88
CA GLU A 218 0.96 -4.81 -15.34
C GLU A 218 1.20 -3.32 -15.63
N PRO A 219 2.17 -2.65 -14.99
CA PRO A 219 2.42 -1.22 -15.18
C PRO A 219 3.32 -0.89 -16.38
N PHE A 220 4.03 -1.88 -16.94
CA PHE A 220 4.96 -1.69 -18.05
C PHE A 220 4.47 -2.46 -19.30
N GLN A 221 4.59 -1.86 -20.48
CA GLN A 221 4.16 -2.51 -21.72
C GLN A 221 5.17 -3.56 -22.19
N ALA A 222 4.66 -4.71 -22.64
CA ALA A 222 5.43 -5.80 -23.25
C ALA A 222 6.50 -6.41 -22.35
N THR A 223 6.30 -6.35 -21.03
CA THR A 223 7.14 -6.99 -20.01
C THR A 223 6.29 -7.22 -18.76
N SER A 224 6.81 -7.95 -17.78
CA SER A 224 6.16 -8.13 -16.48
C SER A 224 7.08 -7.63 -15.37
N TRP A 225 6.48 -6.98 -14.37
CA TRP A 225 7.17 -6.67 -13.11
C TRP A 225 7.09 -7.81 -12.08
N MET A 226 6.40 -8.91 -12.37
CA MET A 226 6.31 -10.05 -11.45
C MET A 226 7.56 -10.91 -11.54
N LEU A 227 8.09 -11.30 -10.39
CA LEU A 227 9.22 -12.22 -10.29
C LEU A 227 8.80 -13.61 -10.82
N PRO A 228 9.51 -14.16 -11.81
CA PRO A 228 9.23 -15.49 -12.35
C PRO A 228 9.33 -16.61 -11.30
N GLY A 229 8.49 -17.63 -11.42
CA GLY A 229 8.46 -18.77 -10.49
C GLY A 229 9.72 -19.64 -10.51
N ASP A 230 10.53 -19.54 -11.56
CA ASP A 230 11.82 -20.22 -11.74
C ASP A 230 13.04 -19.39 -11.27
N PHE A 231 12.79 -18.29 -10.55
CA PHE A 231 13.83 -17.44 -9.96
C PHE A 231 14.85 -18.29 -9.17
N PRO A 232 16.17 -18.14 -9.43
CA PRO A 232 17.18 -19.10 -8.99
C PRO A 232 17.55 -19.05 -7.50
N LEU A 233 17.19 -17.98 -6.77
CA LEU A 233 17.45 -17.94 -5.32
C LEU A 233 16.32 -18.66 -4.59
N GLU A 234 16.64 -19.82 -4.05
CA GLU A 234 15.77 -20.52 -3.11
C GLU A 234 15.78 -19.80 -1.75
N HIS A 235 14.69 -19.93 -0.98
CA HIS A 235 14.60 -19.39 0.38
C HIS A 235 14.88 -17.88 0.56
N PHE A 236 14.90 -17.07 -0.50
CA PHE A 236 15.12 -15.63 -0.40
C PHE A 236 14.05 -14.93 0.48
N ARG A 237 12.86 -15.53 0.60
CA ARG A 237 11.79 -15.07 1.48
C ARG A 237 12.08 -15.31 2.96
N ASP A 238 13.02 -16.17 3.30
CA ASP A 238 13.38 -16.53 4.68
C ASP A 238 14.53 -15.68 5.22
N LEU A 239 15.15 -14.83 4.38
CA LEU A 239 16.29 -13.97 4.75
C LEU A 239 15.96 -13.07 5.95
N GLY A 240 16.70 -13.24 7.04
CA GLY A 240 16.64 -12.45 8.27
C GLY A 240 17.66 -11.31 8.27
N GLU A 241 17.54 -10.42 9.25
CA GLU A 241 18.49 -9.31 9.47
C GLU A 241 19.95 -9.78 9.59
N ASP A 242 20.16 -10.94 10.21
CA ASP A 242 21.43 -11.58 10.48
C ASP A 242 22.02 -12.34 9.27
N ALA A 243 21.33 -12.37 8.13
CA ALA A 243 21.82 -13.03 6.93
C ALA A 243 23.22 -12.51 6.54
N PRO A 244 24.18 -13.39 6.19
CA PRO A 244 25.53 -12.95 5.78
C PRO A 244 25.54 -11.96 4.61
N GLU A 245 24.57 -12.07 3.71
CA GLU A 245 24.38 -11.21 2.53
C GLU A 245 23.70 -9.87 2.85
N SER A 246 23.27 -9.68 4.10
CA SER A 246 22.63 -8.46 4.58
C SER A 246 23.55 -7.25 4.41
N TYR A 247 23.06 -6.17 3.82
CA TYR A 247 23.88 -5.00 3.49
C TYR A 247 24.54 -4.41 4.74
N GLY A 248 23.86 -4.40 5.89
CA GLY A 248 24.47 -3.97 7.15
C GLY A 248 25.73 -4.77 7.48
N ASN A 249 25.69 -6.10 7.36
CA ASN A 249 26.82 -6.99 7.63
C ASN A 249 27.98 -6.76 6.65
N VAL A 250 27.66 -6.51 5.38
CA VAL A 250 28.63 -6.20 4.33
C VAL A 250 29.28 -4.83 4.54
N ALA A 251 28.46 -3.80 4.82
CA ALA A 251 28.91 -2.42 4.94
C ALA A 251 29.80 -2.19 6.17
N VAL A 252 29.51 -2.87 7.29
CA VAL A 252 30.32 -2.78 8.52
C VAL A 252 31.42 -3.84 8.60
N ASN A 253 31.71 -4.55 7.49
CA ASN A 253 32.77 -5.56 7.37
C ASN A 253 32.71 -6.68 8.43
N ARG A 254 31.50 -7.07 8.86
CA ARG A 254 31.29 -8.19 9.80
C ARG A 254 31.32 -9.56 9.12
N SER A 255 31.20 -9.61 7.80
CA SER A 255 31.11 -10.85 7.01
C SER A 255 32.44 -11.34 6.42
N GLY A 256 33.54 -10.58 6.51
CA GLY A 256 34.81 -10.89 5.84
C GLY A 256 34.86 -10.38 4.39
N SER A 257 35.61 -11.05 3.51
CA SER A 257 35.77 -10.62 2.11
C SER A 257 34.43 -10.60 1.37
N VAL A 258 34.02 -9.41 0.92
CA VAL A 258 32.82 -9.17 0.10
C VAL A 258 32.97 -9.78 -1.32
N ALA A 259 34.16 -10.28 -1.66
CA ALA A 259 34.45 -10.92 -2.93
C ALA A 259 33.57 -12.18 -3.11
N GLY A 260 32.82 -12.23 -4.22
CA GLY A 260 31.97 -13.37 -4.58
C GLY A 260 30.50 -13.30 -4.15
N LEU A 261 30.04 -12.21 -3.52
CA LEU A 261 28.61 -12.03 -3.26
C LEU A 261 27.81 -11.92 -4.57
N ARG A 262 26.87 -12.84 -4.77
CA ARG A 262 26.03 -12.93 -5.97
C ARG A 262 24.83 -11.99 -5.95
N PHE A 263 24.41 -11.63 -4.74
CA PHE A 263 23.34 -10.69 -4.45
C PHE A 263 23.62 -10.01 -3.11
N VAL A 264 22.90 -8.92 -2.86
CA VAL A 264 22.87 -8.24 -1.57
C VAL A 264 21.45 -8.26 -1.04
N TYR A 265 21.30 -8.55 0.24
CA TYR A 265 20.02 -8.46 0.93
C TYR A 265 19.89 -7.10 1.63
N ALA A 266 18.94 -6.29 1.19
CA ALA A 266 18.58 -5.03 1.83
C ALA A 266 17.45 -5.28 2.84
N HIS A 267 17.80 -5.32 4.12
CA HIS A 267 16.85 -5.48 5.21
C HIS A 267 16.43 -4.11 5.77
N LEU A 268 15.25 -3.62 5.37
CA LEU A 268 14.69 -2.34 5.82
C LEU A 268 13.30 -2.53 6.46
N ASP A 269 13.18 -3.50 7.36
CA ASP A 269 12.04 -3.60 8.28
C ASP A 269 12.00 -2.36 9.20
N HIS A 270 10.84 -1.98 9.72
CA HIS A 270 10.68 -0.82 10.62
C HIS A 270 11.61 -0.87 11.85
N ALA A 271 11.96 -2.08 12.30
CA ALA A 271 12.85 -2.35 13.42
C ALA A 271 14.32 -2.64 13.01
N ALA A 272 14.68 -2.49 11.74
CA ALA A 272 16.02 -2.81 11.25
C ALA A 272 17.11 -2.03 12.02
N THR A 273 18.25 -2.68 12.26
CA THR A 273 19.40 -2.09 12.96
C THR A 273 19.99 -0.87 12.24
N PRO A 274 20.71 0.01 12.96
CA PRO A 274 21.42 1.13 12.34
C PRO A 274 22.35 0.72 11.20
N ALA A 275 23.02 -0.43 11.32
CA ALA A 275 23.91 -0.95 10.28
C ALA A 275 23.16 -1.23 8.97
N ASN A 276 21.98 -1.84 9.03
CA ASN A 276 21.18 -2.09 7.83
C ASN A 276 20.64 -0.81 7.19
N ARG A 277 20.35 0.21 8.01
CA ARG A 277 19.93 1.53 7.54
C ARG A 277 21.04 2.29 6.80
N LEU A 278 22.28 1.82 6.79
CA LEU A 278 23.34 2.38 5.92
C LEU A 278 22.95 2.34 4.43
N LEU A 279 21.97 1.52 4.04
CA LEU A 279 21.42 1.53 2.68
C LEU A 279 20.95 2.94 2.27
N TYR A 280 20.41 3.72 3.20
CA TYR A 280 20.00 5.11 2.94
C TYR A 280 21.16 6.02 2.55
N CYS A 281 22.40 5.62 2.84
CA CYS A 281 23.61 6.40 2.58
C CYS A 281 24.39 5.91 1.36
N ASP A 282 23.82 4.99 0.59
CA ASP A 282 24.39 4.54 -0.66
C ASP A 282 24.55 5.70 -1.64
N ASP A 283 25.76 5.89 -2.18
CA ASP A 283 26.00 6.87 -3.24
C ASP A 283 26.24 6.16 -4.58
N HIS A 284 25.99 6.88 -5.68
CA HIS A 284 26.12 6.39 -7.06
C HIS A 284 27.46 5.74 -7.42
N ARG A 285 28.51 5.90 -6.61
CA ARG A 285 29.88 5.43 -6.87
C ARG A 285 30.21 4.18 -6.05
N GLN A 286 29.38 3.82 -5.08
CA GLN A 286 29.61 2.74 -4.12
C GLN A 286 29.12 1.36 -4.62
N PHE A 287 29.34 0.37 -3.76
CA PHE A 287 29.14 -1.06 -4.00
C PHE A 287 27.76 -1.42 -4.53
N LEU A 288 26.68 -0.85 -3.98
CA LEU A 288 25.31 -1.26 -4.31
C LEU A 288 24.93 -0.94 -5.74
N HIS A 289 25.51 0.07 -6.40
CA HIS A 289 25.26 0.33 -7.82
C HIS A 289 25.91 -0.70 -8.76
N ARG A 290 26.96 -1.41 -8.30
CA ARG A 290 27.68 -2.42 -9.11
C ARG A 290 27.06 -3.81 -8.97
N VAL A 291 26.46 -4.09 -7.82
CA VAL A 291 25.84 -5.39 -7.54
C VAL A 291 24.70 -5.65 -8.51
N GLN A 292 24.69 -6.82 -9.15
CA GLN A 292 23.64 -7.11 -10.13
C GLN A 292 22.27 -7.33 -9.48
N TRP A 293 22.19 -8.02 -8.35
CA TRP A 293 20.94 -8.40 -7.69
C TRP A 293 20.84 -7.80 -6.28
N VAL A 294 19.84 -6.96 -6.04
CA VAL A 294 19.46 -6.50 -4.71
C VAL A 294 18.13 -7.12 -4.34
N ILE A 295 18.07 -7.82 -3.22
CA ILE A 295 16.84 -8.40 -2.67
C ILE A 295 16.40 -7.52 -1.51
N LEU A 296 15.29 -6.82 -1.64
CA LEU A 296 14.77 -5.87 -0.66
C LEU A 296 13.62 -6.49 0.12
N ARG A 297 13.71 -6.46 1.45
CA ARG A 297 12.57 -6.62 2.36
C ARG A 297 12.34 -5.31 3.08
N THR A 298 11.12 -4.78 3.00
CA THR A 298 10.69 -3.65 3.81
C THR A 298 9.18 -3.73 4.05
N ASP A 299 8.73 -3.19 5.17
CA ASP A 299 7.31 -3.01 5.49
C ASP A 299 6.93 -1.54 5.69
N SER A 300 7.83 -0.63 5.34
CA SER A 300 7.75 0.81 5.61
C SER A 300 7.76 1.63 4.31
N TYR A 301 7.31 2.88 4.38
CA TYR A 301 7.45 3.84 3.29
C TYR A 301 8.81 4.53 3.39
N ILE A 302 9.86 3.92 2.83
CA ILE A 302 11.26 4.34 3.04
C ILE A 302 11.66 5.62 2.27
N VAL A 303 10.73 6.24 1.53
CA VAL A 303 11.01 7.41 0.67
C VAL A 303 11.56 8.62 1.46
N PRO A 304 11.01 9.02 2.62
CA PRO A 304 11.59 10.11 3.41
C PRO A 304 13.07 9.87 3.76
N GLY A 305 13.45 8.62 4.08
CA GLY A 305 14.84 8.25 4.29
C GLY A 305 15.72 8.41 3.05
N ILE A 306 15.20 8.14 1.85
CA ILE A 306 15.92 8.37 0.57
C ILE A 306 16.19 9.87 0.35
N PHE A 307 15.26 10.76 0.72
CA PHE A 307 15.43 12.21 0.62
C PHE A 307 16.48 12.78 1.60
N LEU A 308 16.86 12.03 2.63
CA LEU A 308 17.97 12.40 3.52
C LEU A 308 19.35 12.12 2.90
N ASN A 309 19.41 11.39 1.79
CA ASN A 309 20.67 11.10 1.12
C ASN A 309 21.12 12.27 0.23
N PRO A 310 22.28 12.91 0.52
CA PRO A 310 22.76 14.03 -0.28
C PRO A 310 23.07 13.65 -1.74
N ALA A 311 23.39 12.39 -2.04
CA ALA A 311 23.70 11.93 -3.39
C ALA A 311 22.49 11.98 -4.33
N TYR A 312 21.28 11.81 -3.80
CA TYR A 312 20.04 11.82 -4.60
C TYR A 312 19.36 13.19 -4.64
N LYS A 313 19.88 14.19 -3.92
CA LYS A 313 19.22 15.49 -3.73
C LYS A 313 18.84 16.16 -5.05
N GLU A 314 19.80 16.39 -5.94
CA GLU A 314 19.56 17.11 -7.20
C GLU A 314 18.55 16.37 -8.09
N GLU A 315 18.68 15.04 -8.18
CA GLU A 315 17.80 14.19 -8.97
C GLU A 315 16.36 14.22 -8.43
N LEU A 316 16.19 14.08 -7.11
CA LEU A 316 14.89 14.15 -6.43
C LEU A 316 14.26 15.54 -6.54
N ASP A 317 15.06 16.61 -6.48
CA ASP A 317 14.58 17.98 -6.66
C ASP A 317 14.02 18.22 -8.07
N MET A 318 14.67 17.66 -9.09
CA MET A 318 14.16 17.72 -10.47
C MET A 318 12.94 16.83 -10.69
N MET A 319 12.94 15.60 -10.15
CA MET A 319 11.83 14.67 -10.28
C MET A 319 10.58 15.19 -9.57
N PHE A 320 10.73 15.68 -8.33
CA PHE A 320 9.64 16.10 -7.47
C PHE A 320 9.83 17.54 -6.96
N PRO A 321 9.48 18.56 -7.77
CA PRO A 321 9.52 19.94 -7.32
C PRO A 321 8.62 20.19 -6.10
N ASN A 322 7.42 19.57 -6.10
CA ASN A 322 6.55 19.49 -4.92
C ASN A 322 6.94 18.24 -4.13
N LYS A 323 7.47 18.43 -2.93
CA LYS A 323 8.01 17.34 -2.09
C LYS A 323 6.91 16.52 -1.43
N ASP A 324 5.71 17.10 -1.35
CA ASP A 324 4.52 16.48 -0.78
C ASP A 324 3.74 15.54 -1.74
N ALA A 325 4.31 15.18 -2.90
CA ALA A 325 3.58 14.49 -3.98
C ALA A 325 4.24 13.23 -4.54
N VAL A 326 5.25 12.68 -3.86
CA VAL A 326 6.02 11.52 -4.35
C VAL A 326 5.14 10.28 -4.45
N PHE A 327 4.52 9.85 -3.35
CA PHE A 327 3.61 8.72 -3.33
C PHE A 327 2.43 8.96 -4.26
N TYR A 328 1.85 10.17 -4.24
CA TYR A 328 0.71 10.52 -5.09
C TYR A 328 0.98 10.28 -6.58
N LEU A 329 2.12 10.74 -7.10
CA LEU A 329 2.49 10.59 -8.50
C LEU A 329 2.87 9.14 -8.84
N LEU A 330 3.71 8.51 -8.01
CA LEU A 330 4.21 7.16 -8.30
C LEU A 330 3.12 6.09 -8.14
N SER A 331 2.25 6.21 -7.14
CA SER A 331 1.14 5.27 -6.95
C SER A 331 0.13 5.34 -8.11
N ARG A 332 -0.16 6.53 -8.64
CA ARG A 332 -1.04 6.72 -9.81
C ARG A 332 -0.44 6.23 -11.12
N TYR A 333 0.88 6.13 -11.20
CA TYR A 333 1.59 5.54 -12.32
C TYR A 333 1.61 3.99 -12.25
N LEU A 334 1.90 3.44 -11.08
CA LEU A 334 2.12 1.99 -10.91
C LEU A 334 0.82 1.20 -10.64
N LEU A 335 -0.02 1.68 -9.73
CA LEU A 335 -0.92 0.83 -8.96
C LEU A 335 -2.34 0.85 -9.53
N HIS A 336 -2.56 0.23 -10.67
CA HIS A 336 -3.88 0.13 -11.27
C HIS A 336 -4.58 -1.17 -10.85
N PRO A 337 -5.76 -1.12 -10.20
CA PRO A 337 -6.45 -2.33 -9.77
C PRO A 337 -6.87 -3.20 -10.95
N THR A 338 -6.84 -4.52 -10.78
CA THR A 338 -7.44 -5.46 -11.73
C THR A 338 -8.93 -5.18 -11.93
N ASN A 339 -9.51 -5.69 -13.00
CA ASN A 339 -10.93 -5.48 -13.32
C ASN A 339 -11.86 -5.98 -12.21
N ASP A 340 -11.49 -7.05 -11.50
CA ASP A 340 -12.31 -7.59 -10.40
C ASP A 340 -12.38 -6.60 -9.24
N VAL A 341 -11.23 -6.07 -8.81
CA VAL A 341 -11.14 -5.05 -7.76
C VAL A 341 -11.82 -3.76 -8.22
N TRP A 342 -11.53 -3.30 -9.44
CA TRP A 342 -12.10 -2.09 -10.00
C TRP A 342 -13.63 -2.18 -10.15
N GLY A 343 -14.15 -3.36 -10.46
CA GLY A 343 -15.57 -3.65 -10.46
C GLY A 343 -16.20 -3.43 -9.08
N MET A 344 -15.53 -3.84 -7.99
CA MET A 344 -16.01 -3.57 -6.62
C MET A 344 -16.05 -2.06 -6.34
N VAL A 345 -14.98 -1.34 -6.66
CA VAL A 345 -14.88 0.12 -6.46
C VAL A 345 -16.00 0.84 -7.21
N THR A 346 -16.15 0.57 -8.51
CA THR A 346 -17.07 1.31 -9.36
C THR A 346 -18.54 1.01 -9.03
N ARG A 347 -18.89 -0.25 -8.72
CA ARG A 347 -20.25 -0.60 -8.29
C ARG A 347 -20.62 0.09 -6.98
N PHE A 348 -19.74 0.04 -5.98
CA PHE A 348 -20.01 0.69 -4.69
C PHE A 348 -20.12 2.21 -4.84
N TYR A 349 -19.20 2.83 -5.58
CA TYR A 349 -19.23 4.27 -5.82
C TYR A 349 -20.54 4.71 -6.49
N HIS A 350 -20.97 4.02 -7.55
CA HIS A 350 -22.20 4.37 -8.27
C HIS A 350 -23.46 4.20 -7.41
N SER A 351 -23.51 3.17 -6.57
CA SER A 351 -24.68 2.88 -5.75
C SER A 351 -24.80 3.79 -4.53
N TYR A 352 -23.68 4.17 -3.89
CA TYR A 352 -23.70 4.78 -2.56
C TYR A 352 -23.07 6.17 -2.47
N LEU A 353 -22.12 6.51 -3.36
CA LEU A 353 -21.32 7.72 -3.21
C LEU A 353 -21.55 8.77 -4.31
N LYS A 354 -21.90 8.34 -5.53
CA LYS A 354 -21.93 9.21 -6.72
C LYS A 354 -22.81 10.45 -6.54
N ASN A 355 -24.00 10.30 -5.97
CA ASN A 355 -25.01 11.37 -5.96
C ASN A 355 -24.89 12.32 -4.76
N ALA A 356 -23.94 12.11 -3.86
CA ALA A 356 -23.74 12.99 -2.72
C ALA A 356 -23.01 14.29 -3.13
N ASP A 357 -23.40 15.42 -2.53
CA ASP A 357 -22.76 16.72 -2.75
C ASP A 357 -21.37 16.80 -2.09
N GLU A 358 -21.16 16.05 -1.01
CA GLU A 358 -19.86 15.90 -0.35
C GLU A 358 -19.67 14.45 0.14
N ARG A 359 -18.45 13.92 0.01
CA ARG A 359 -18.06 12.57 0.43
C ARG A 359 -17.00 12.66 1.50
N LEU A 360 -17.25 12.07 2.66
CA LEU A 360 -16.28 11.98 3.74
C LEU A 360 -15.81 10.53 3.90
N GLY A 361 -14.51 10.30 3.78
CA GLY A 361 -13.91 9.01 4.15
C GLY A 361 -13.55 9.00 5.63
N VAL A 362 -13.89 7.94 6.35
CA VAL A 362 -13.48 7.72 7.74
C VAL A 362 -12.85 6.34 7.82
N GLN A 363 -11.52 6.32 7.83
CA GLN A 363 -10.73 5.11 7.94
C GLN A 363 -10.42 4.82 9.41
N ILE A 364 -10.84 3.64 9.87
CA ILE A 364 -10.82 3.25 11.28
C ILE A 364 -9.94 2.01 11.43
N ARG A 365 -8.86 2.15 12.18
CA ARG A 365 -8.00 1.07 12.63
C ARG A 365 -7.78 1.18 14.14
N VAL A 366 -8.10 0.10 14.84
CA VAL A 366 -7.81 -0.09 16.27
C VAL A 366 -6.61 -1.03 16.39
N PHE A 367 -5.65 -0.68 17.24
CA PHE A 367 -4.42 -1.47 17.44
C PHE A 367 -4.43 -2.29 18.74
N ASP A 368 -5.36 -2.02 19.65
CA ASP A 368 -5.43 -2.66 20.98
C ASP A 368 -6.34 -3.90 21.02
N GLY A 369 -6.80 -4.38 19.86
CA GLY A 369 -7.64 -5.58 19.72
C GLY A 369 -8.64 -5.50 18.57
N ASP A 370 -9.46 -6.55 18.44
CA ASP A 370 -10.53 -6.64 17.41
C ASP A 370 -11.89 -6.10 17.90
N GLU A 371 -12.02 -5.88 19.21
CA GLU A 371 -13.23 -5.32 19.83
C GLU A 371 -13.36 -3.82 19.54
N PRO A 372 -14.59 -3.32 19.33
CA PRO A 372 -14.83 -1.90 19.18
C PRO A 372 -14.79 -1.21 20.55
N PHE A 373 -14.25 0.00 20.60
CA PHE A 373 -14.18 0.78 21.83
C PHE A 373 -14.97 2.08 21.72
N GLN A 374 -15.71 2.42 22.78
CA GLN A 374 -16.50 3.65 22.84
C GLN A 374 -15.63 4.90 22.67
N HIS A 375 -14.44 4.96 23.29
CA HIS A 375 -13.54 6.11 23.16
C HIS A 375 -13.07 6.35 21.71
N ILE A 376 -13.01 5.32 20.85
CA ILE A 376 -12.70 5.50 19.43
C ILE A 376 -13.88 6.13 18.70
N LEU A 377 -15.12 5.71 19.00
CA LEU A 377 -16.32 6.36 18.45
C LEU A 377 -16.40 7.83 18.90
N ASP A 378 -16.16 8.08 20.19
CA ASP A 378 -16.16 9.43 20.75
C ASP A 378 -15.08 10.31 20.08
N GLN A 379 -13.89 9.75 19.82
CA GLN A 379 -12.83 10.44 19.08
C GLN A 379 -13.23 10.75 17.63
N ILE A 380 -13.87 9.81 16.91
CA ILE A 380 -14.37 10.04 15.55
C ILE A 380 -15.38 11.20 15.55
N LEU A 381 -16.35 11.18 16.47
CA LEU A 381 -17.39 12.20 16.58
C LEU A 381 -16.79 13.56 17.00
N ALA A 382 -15.86 13.57 17.95
CA ALA A 382 -15.17 14.78 18.39
C ALA A 382 -14.34 15.41 17.25
N CYS A 383 -13.54 14.59 16.53
CA CYS A 383 -12.77 15.05 15.38
C CYS A 383 -13.66 15.63 14.27
N THR A 384 -14.69 14.88 13.87
CA THR A 384 -15.56 15.29 12.77
C THR A 384 -16.42 16.50 13.11
N SER A 385 -16.77 16.68 14.39
CA SER A 385 -17.44 17.87 14.88
C SER A 385 -16.51 19.09 14.93
N GLN A 386 -15.33 18.95 15.56
CA GLN A 386 -14.33 20.02 15.70
C GLN A 386 -13.90 20.58 14.34
N GLU A 387 -13.68 19.70 13.36
CA GLU A 387 -13.21 20.07 12.03
C GLU A 387 -14.35 20.34 11.03
N HIS A 388 -15.59 20.43 11.53
CA HIS A 388 -16.80 20.71 10.73
C HIS A 388 -16.96 19.77 9.52
N LEU A 389 -16.59 18.50 9.70
CA LEU A 389 -16.71 17.45 8.68
C LEU A 389 -18.10 16.83 8.71
N LEU A 390 -18.68 16.69 9.90
CA LEU A 390 -20.02 16.16 10.11
C LEU A 390 -20.86 17.09 10.99
N PRO A 391 -22.15 17.30 10.68
CA PRO A 391 -23.01 18.13 11.50
C PRO A 391 -23.40 17.42 12.80
N GLY A 392 -23.54 18.17 13.90
CA GLY A 392 -24.18 17.65 15.11
C GLY A 392 -25.64 17.24 14.88
N VAL A 393 -26.24 16.52 15.82
CA VAL A 393 -27.65 16.14 15.80
C VAL A 393 -28.46 16.91 16.84
N VAL A 394 -29.74 17.15 16.56
CA VAL A 394 -30.64 17.85 17.49
C VAL A 394 -31.08 16.89 18.60
N VAL A 395 -30.76 17.19 19.85
CA VAL A 395 -31.22 16.41 21.02
C VAL A 395 -32.68 16.77 21.32
N SER A 396 -33.58 15.81 21.14
CA SER A 396 -35.01 15.95 21.42
C SER A 396 -35.25 16.31 22.89
N GLY A 397 -35.46 17.59 23.16
CA GLY A 397 -35.76 18.11 24.51
C GLY A 397 -36.20 19.57 24.54
N HIS A 398 -35.83 20.38 23.53
CA HIS A 398 -36.24 21.78 23.46
C HIS A 398 -36.62 22.17 22.03
N GLY A 399 -37.92 22.12 21.74
CA GLY A 399 -38.59 22.99 20.76
C GLY A 399 -38.34 22.75 19.27
N GLY A 400 -39.38 22.24 18.60
CA GLY A 400 -39.65 22.49 17.18
C GLY A 400 -38.67 21.84 16.19
N GLY A 401 -39.08 20.70 15.60
CA GLY A 401 -38.40 20.16 14.44
C GLY A 401 -38.28 21.24 13.36
N VAL A 402 -37.05 21.68 13.09
CA VAL A 402 -36.78 22.59 11.97
C VAL A 402 -37.21 21.85 10.71
N ALA A 403 -38.21 22.39 10.00
CA ALA A 403 -38.60 21.83 8.72
C ALA A 403 -37.34 21.79 7.83
N PRO A 404 -37.01 20.63 7.23
CA PRO A 404 -35.81 20.52 6.41
C PRO A 404 -35.88 21.58 5.31
N PRO A 405 -34.77 22.31 5.06
CA PRO A 405 -34.75 23.32 4.01
C PRO A 405 -35.14 22.66 2.66
N PRO A 406 -35.82 23.39 1.76
CA PRO A 406 -36.36 22.83 0.52
C PRO A 406 -35.29 22.21 -0.40
N ILE A 407 -34.01 22.58 -0.21
CA ILE A 407 -32.86 21.90 -0.82
C ILE A 407 -31.85 21.63 0.31
N ALA A 408 -31.83 20.39 0.81
CA ALA A 408 -30.86 19.96 1.79
C ALA A 408 -29.62 19.40 1.08
N ARG A 409 -28.43 19.93 1.41
CA ARG A 409 -27.17 19.39 0.93
C ARG A 409 -26.97 17.98 1.48
N SER A 410 -26.49 17.08 0.63
CA SER A 410 -26.28 15.66 0.95
C SER A 410 -24.81 15.33 1.20
N LYS A 411 -24.54 14.53 2.23
CA LYS A 411 -23.21 14.04 2.58
C LYS A 411 -23.23 12.51 2.66
N ALA A 412 -22.32 11.86 1.93
CA ALA A 412 -22.09 10.42 2.04
C ALA A 412 -20.82 10.17 2.85
N VAL A 413 -20.96 9.44 3.96
CA VAL A 413 -19.86 9.02 4.82
C VAL A 413 -19.49 7.59 4.46
N LEU A 414 -18.28 7.40 3.96
CA LEU A 414 -17.68 6.11 3.72
C LEU A 414 -16.87 5.71 4.94
N THR A 415 -17.32 4.72 5.70
CA THR A 415 -16.57 4.15 6.82
C THR A 415 -15.88 2.87 6.39
N THR A 416 -14.58 2.74 6.69
CA THR A 416 -13.82 1.50 6.46
C THR A 416 -13.17 1.06 7.76
N GLY A 417 -13.31 -0.21 8.11
CA GLY A 417 -12.75 -0.80 9.33
C GLY A 417 -13.15 -2.26 9.43
N LEU A 418 -12.45 -3.02 10.27
CA LEU A 418 -12.74 -4.46 10.44
C LEU A 418 -14.11 -4.69 11.09
N ASN A 419 -14.49 -3.81 12.01
CA ASN A 419 -15.71 -3.92 12.81
C ASN A 419 -16.82 -2.98 12.28
N SER A 420 -18.05 -3.47 12.15
CA SER A 420 -19.19 -2.67 11.66
C SER A 420 -19.79 -1.74 12.71
N TRP A 421 -19.46 -1.92 13.98
CA TRP A 421 -20.10 -1.21 15.08
C TRP A 421 -19.95 0.32 14.99
N TYR A 422 -18.81 0.82 14.50
CA TYR A 422 -18.61 2.27 14.30
C TYR A 422 -19.53 2.82 13.21
N HIS A 423 -19.66 2.11 12.09
CA HIS A 423 -20.60 2.44 11.03
C HIS A 423 -22.04 2.44 11.56
N ASP A 424 -22.44 1.35 12.23
CA ASP A 424 -23.80 1.17 12.71
C ASP A 424 -24.19 2.24 13.73
N SER A 425 -23.26 2.60 14.63
CA SER A 425 -23.45 3.65 15.62
C SER A 425 -23.61 5.05 15.00
N ILE A 426 -22.76 5.41 14.04
CA ILE A 426 -22.85 6.74 13.37
C ILE A 426 -24.11 6.79 12.48
N ARG A 427 -24.45 5.70 11.79
CA ARG A 427 -25.68 5.60 11.00
C ARG A 427 -26.92 5.76 11.89
N ASP A 428 -26.97 5.06 13.02
CA ASP A 428 -28.11 5.10 13.94
C ASP A 428 -28.29 6.50 14.56
N MET A 429 -27.21 7.22 14.85
CA MET A 429 -27.23 8.62 15.30
C MET A 429 -27.98 9.54 14.31
N TYR A 430 -27.64 9.49 13.02
CA TYR A 430 -28.31 10.31 11.99
C TYR A 430 -29.69 9.78 11.58
N TRP A 431 -29.96 8.49 11.82
CA TRP A 431 -31.27 7.90 11.55
C TRP A 431 -32.32 8.33 12.59
N ARG A 432 -31.93 8.40 13.87
CA ARG A 432 -32.84 8.74 14.97
C ARG A 432 -33.04 10.23 15.18
N SER A 433 -32.12 11.06 14.70
CA SER A 433 -32.13 12.49 14.98
C SER A 433 -31.77 13.31 13.74
N PRO A 434 -32.51 14.40 13.47
CA PRO A 434 -32.17 15.28 12.35
C PRO A 434 -30.84 15.98 12.62
N SER A 435 -30.10 16.27 11.54
CA SER A 435 -28.88 17.07 11.62
C SER A 435 -29.21 18.52 12.03
N ALA A 436 -28.34 19.11 12.84
CA ALA A 436 -28.50 20.50 13.30
C ALA A 436 -28.40 21.52 12.16
N THR A 437 -27.78 21.15 11.04
CA THR A 437 -27.63 21.99 9.84
C THR A 437 -28.72 21.75 8.79
N GLY A 438 -29.57 20.73 8.97
CA GLY A 438 -30.53 20.29 7.96
C GLY A 438 -29.91 19.51 6.78
N GLU A 439 -28.59 19.24 6.80
CA GLU A 439 -27.92 18.37 5.81
C GLU A 439 -28.41 16.91 5.92
N VAL A 440 -28.57 16.24 4.77
CA VAL A 440 -28.88 14.81 4.72
C VAL A 440 -27.59 14.02 4.80
N VAL A 441 -27.40 13.23 5.87
CA VAL A 441 -26.21 12.40 6.05
C VAL A 441 -26.57 10.94 5.83
N SER A 442 -25.83 10.27 4.94
CA SER A 442 -25.89 8.81 4.74
C SER A 442 -24.54 8.19 5.08
N VAL A 443 -24.55 7.03 5.73
CA VAL A 443 -23.33 6.35 6.21
C VAL A 443 -23.29 4.96 5.59
N HIS A 444 -22.15 4.59 5.00
CA HIS A 444 -21.99 3.37 4.22
C HIS A 444 -20.65 2.69 4.55
N GLN A 445 -20.67 1.37 4.68
CA GLN A 445 -19.49 0.54 4.84
C GLN A 445 -19.44 -0.56 3.77
N PRO A 446 -18.37 -0.67 2.95
CA PRO A 446 -18.28 -1.69 1.90
C PRO A 446 -18.16 -3.12 2.43
N SER A 447 -17.34 -3.33 3.47
CA SER A 447 -17.15 -4.64 4.09
C SER A 447 -16.81 -4.54 5.58
N HIS A 448 -16.94 -5.65 6.29
CA HIS A 448 -16.66 -5.78 7.73
C HIS A 448 -16.03 -7.15 8.00
N GLU A 449 -14.75 -7.32 7.67
CA GLU A 449 -14.08 -8.63 7.71
C GLU A 449 -13.85 -9.18 9.13
N LEU A 450 -14.13 -8.39 10.18
CA LEU A 450 -13.92 -8.66 11.62
C LEU A 450 -12.46 -8.86 12.02
N HIS A 451 -11.70 -9.64 11.25
CA HIS A 451 -10.29 -9.95 11.47
C HIS A 451 -9.47 -9.69 10.21
N GLN A 452 -8.22 -9.32 10.42
CA GLN A 452 -7.28 -9.14 9.32
C GLN A 452 -6.75 -10.48 8.81
N HIS A 453 -7.05 -10.81 7.56
CA HIS A 453 -6.50 -11.99 6.90
C HIS A 453 -5.48 -11.63 5.82
N PHE A 454 -4.20 -11.80 6.12
CA PHE A 454 -3.13 -11.56 5.15
C PHE A 454 -3.09 -12.63 4.06
N PHE A 455 -2.76 -12.22 2.82
CA PHE A 455 -2.46 -13.11 1.70
C PHE A 455 -3.62 -14.05 1.31
N ARG A 456 -4.86 -13.57 1.46
CA ARG A 456 -6.07 -14.21 0.93
C ARG A 456 -6.63 -13.32 -0.18
N SER A 457 -6.72 -13.84 -1.41
CA SER A 457 -7.03 -13.02 -2.59
C SER A 457 -8.29 -12.17 -2.40
N THR A 458 -9.43 -12.78 -2.04
CA THR A 458 -10.68 -12.04 -1.84
C THR A 458 -10.62 -10.98 -0.75
N HIS A 459 -9.92 -11.24 0.35
CA HIS A 459 -9.78 -10.28 1.46
C HIS A 459 -8.88 -9.10 1.05
N ASP A 460 -7.73 -9.37 0.43
CA ASP A 460 -6.84 -8.33 -0.07
C ASP A 460 -7.51 -7.50 -1.19
N MET A 461 -8.33 -8.13 -2.04
CA MET A 461 -9.10 -7.43 -3.09
C MET A 461 -10.13 -6.46 -2.50
N LYS A 462 -10.87 -6.87 -1.46
CA LYS A 462 -11.79 -5.98 -0.74
C LYS A 462 -11.06 -4.84 -0.05
N ALA A 463 -9.95 -5.14 0.63
CA ALA A 463 -9.11 -4.14 1.27
C ALA A 463 -8.57 -3.11 0.26
N LEU A 464 -8.12 -3.56 -0.92
CA LEU A 464 -7.68 -2.67 -1.99
C LEU A 464 -8.84 -1.81 -2.53
N ALA A 465 -10.02 -2.41 -2.72
CA ALA A 465 -11.21 -1.68 -3.16
C ALA A 465 -11.60 -0.57 -2.17
N GLU A 466 -11.53 -0.85 -0.86
CA GLU A 466 -11.78 0.13 0.19
C GLU A 466 -10.75 1.27 0.22
N MET A 467 -9.45 0.97 0.11
CA MET A 467 -8.41 2.00 -0.03
C MET A 467 -8.67 2.89 -1.25
N TYR A 468 -9.10 2.29 -2.36
CA TYR A 468 -9.47 3.03 -3.57
C TYR A 468 -10.71 3.88 -3.36
N LEU A 469 -11.77 3.37 -2.72
CA LEU A 469 -12.98 4.13 -2.41
C LEU A 469 -12.69 5.33 -1.49
N LEU A 470 -11.86 5.15 -0.47
CA LEU A 470 -11.37 6.26 0.37
C LEU A 470 -10.67 7.33 -0.48
N SER A 471 -9.89 6.92 -1.48
CA SER A 471 -9.21 7.86 -2.39
C SER A 471 -10.13 8.65 -3.32
N LEU A 472 -11.43 8.32 -3.35
CA LEU A 472 -12.46 8.99 -4.16
C LEU A 472 -13.33 9.96 -3.32
N THR A 473 -13.03 10.13 -2.04
CA THR A 473 -13.77 11.07 -1.17
C THR A 473 -13.26 12.50 -1.33
N ASP A 474 -14.03 13.46 -0.82
CA ASP A 474 -13.68 14.89 -0.85
C ASP A 474 -12.77 15.28 0.31
N LYS A 475 -13.00 14.68 1.48
CA LYS A 475 -12.20 14.80 2.70
C LYS A 475 -12.00 13.40 3.30
N ILE A 476 -10.98 13.25 4.13
CA ILE A 476 -10.67 11.96 4.76
C ILE A 476 -10.18 12.16 6.20
N VAL A 477 -10.71 11.32 7.10
CA VAL A 477 -10.23 11.09 8.46
C VAL A 477 -9.54 9.72 8.48
N THR A 478 -8.35 9.63 9.08
CA THR A 478 -7.58 8.39 9.15
C THR A 478 -7.13 8.09 10.57
N SER A 479 -7.06 6.81 10.93
CA SER A 479 -6.40 6.39 12.18
C SER A 479 -4.88 6.54 12.08
N GLY A 480 -4.27 7.16 13.10
CA GLY A 480 -2.82 7.25 13.22
C GLY A 480 -2.15 5.88 13.15
N TRP A 481 -0.93 5.83 12.63
CA TRP A 481 -0.13 4.63 12.35
C TRP A 481 -0.68 3.73 11.24
N SER A 482 -1.89 3.98 10.72
CA SER A 482 -2.51 3.10 9.75
C SER A 482 -1.98 3.33 8.33
N THR A 483 -1.16 2.41 7.83
CA THR A 483 -0.70 2.42 6.44
C THR A 483 -1.85 2.29 5.44
N PHE A 484 -2.96 1.67 5.82
CA PHE A 484 -4.20 1.64 5.04
C PHE A 484 -4.74 3.06 4.79
N GLY A 485 -4.77 3.88 5.85
CA GLY A 485 -5.16 5.28 5.76
C GLY A 485 -4.19 6.09 4.89
N TYR A 486 -2.88 5.88 5.04
CA TYR A 486 -1.87 6.54 4.20
C TYR A 486 -2.09 6.25 2.71
N VAL A 487 -2.35 5.00 2.34
CA VAL A 487 -2.61 4.63 0.95
C VAL A 487 -3.88 5.29 0.41
N GLY A 488 -4.98 5.25 1.17
CA GLY A 488 -6.24 5.88 0.75
C GLY A 488 -6.09 7.40 0.53
N ALA A 489 -5.48 8.09 1.49
CA ALA A 489 -5.23 9.54 1.41
C ALA A 489 -4.26 9.89 0.26
N GLY A 490 -3.13 9.17 0.19
CA GLY A 490 -2.07 9.40 -0.80
C GLY A 490 -2.50 9.13 -2.24
N LEU A 491 -3.28 8.08 -2.51
CA LEU A 491 -3.86 7.83 -3.85
C LEU A 491 -4.81 8.97 -4.25
N GLY A 492 -5.58 9.48 -3.29
CA GLY A 492 -6.57 10.52 -3.50
C GLY A 492 -5.97 11.90 -3.73
N GLY A 493 -4.75 12.11 -3.22
CA GLY A 493 -4.15 13.44 -3.10
C GLY A 493 -4.85 14.25 -2.01
N LEU A 494 -5.23 13.58 -0.92
CA LEU A 494 -6.00 14.16 0.18
C LEU A 494 -5.06 14.38 1.37
N THR A 495 -5.07 15.59 1.93
CA THR A 495 -4.43 15.85 3.22
C THR A 495 -5.38 15.40 4.34
N PRO A 496 -5.07 14.30 5.07
CA PRO A 496 -6.00 13.71 6.02
C PRO A 496 -6.12 14.52 7.32
N TYR A 497 -7.24 14.35 8.01
CA TYR A 497 -7.35 14.60 9.44
C TYR A 497 -7.00 13.31 10.19
N ILE A 498 -5.91 13.31 10.94
CA ILE A 498 -5.36 12.12 11.58
C ILE A 498 -5.86 12.05 13.02
N MET A 499 -6.62 11.01 13.32
CA MET A 499 -6.97 10.64 14.70
C MET A 499 -5.71 10.08 15.37
N ILE A 500 -5.16 10.83 16.32
CA ILE A 500 -3.99 10.40 17.10
C ILE A 500 -4.33 9.10 17.83
N LYS A 501 -3.40 8.14 17.85
CA LYS A 501 -3.62 6.88 18.56
C LYS A 501 -3.94 7.17 20.03
N PRO A 502 -5.09 6.73 20.57
CA PRO A 502 -5.39 6.89 21.98
C PRO A 502 -4.37 6.21 22.88
N GLU A 503 -4.12 6.82 24.03
CA GLU A 503 -3.42 6.21 25.15
C GLU A 503 -4.41 5.99 26.31
N ASN A 504 -4.23 4.91 27.07
CA ASN A 504 -5.05 4.58 28.24
C ASN A 504 -6.57 4.56 27.99
N HIS A 505 -6.99 4.24 26.77
CA HIS A 505 -8.41 4.23 26.36
C HIS A 505 -9.14 5.57 26.56
N THR A 506 -8.41 6.68 26.43
CA THR A 506 -8.97 8.04 26.54
C THR A 506 -8.95 8.78 25.22
N VAL A 507 -9.96 9.60 24.96
CA VAL A 507 -10.01 10.43 23.75
C VAL A 507 -8.88 11.48 23.80
N PRO A 508 -7.97 11.51 22.82
CA PRO A 508 -6.92 12.53 22.77
C PRO A 508 -7.48 13.96 22.67
N ASN A 509 -6.72 14.94 23.16
CA ASN A 509 -7.01 16.36 22.96
C ASN A 509 -5.78 17.06 22.33
N PRO A 510 -5.86 17.51 21.05
CA PRO A 510 -7.04 17.47 20.18
C PRO A 510 -7.40 16.03 19.73
N PRO A 511 -8.68 15.75 19.38
CA PRO A 511 -9.13 14.42 18.95
C PRO A 511 -8.54 13.99 17.60
N CYS A 512 -8.21 14.96 16.75
CA CYS A 512 -7.43 14.74 15.54
C CYS A 512 -6.65 16.00 15.17
N VAL A 513 -5.67 15.82 14.29
CA VAL A 513 -4.86 16.92 13.75
C VAL A 513 -4.88 16.86 12.23
N ARG A 514 -4.86 18.02 11.57
CA ARG A 514 -4.70 18.03 10.12
C ARG A 514 -3.25 17.73 9.76
N ALA A 515 -3.05 16.80 8.83
CA ALA A 515 -1.72 16.45 8.37
C ALA A 515 -1.04 17.62 7.66
N MET A 516 0.29 17.67 7.75
CA MET A 516 1.16 18.63 7.07
C MET A 516 1.21 18.37 5.56
N SER A 517 0.96 17.13 5.13
CA SER A 517 0.99 16.71 3.72
C SER A 517 0.15 15.46 3.50
N MET A 518 0.01 15.07 2.24
CA MET A 518 -0.63 13.81 1.82
C MET A 518 0.36 12.62 1.76
N GLU A 519 1.63 12.83 2.10
CA GLU A 519 2.65 11.78 2.05
C GLU A 519 2.48 10.77 3.19
N PRO A 520 2.76 9.48 2.95
CA PRO A 520 2.83 8.48 4.02
C PRO A 520 3.96 8.77 5.02
N CYS A 521 3.81 8.25 6.24
CA CYS A 521 4.87 8.28 7.24
C CYS A 521 5.81 7.06 7.09
N ASP A 522 7.12 7.30 7.12
CA ASP A 522 8.15 6.29 7.35
C ASP A 522 8.24 5.99 8.85
N HIS A 523 7.93 4.76 9.26
CA HIS A 523 7.97 4.35 10.67
C HIS A 523 9.36 3.89 11.12
N GLY A 524 10.27 3.60 10.18
CA GLY A 524 11.63 3.12 10.44
C GLY A 524 12.74 3.92 9.73
N PRO A 525 12.74 5.27 9.82
CA PRO A 525 13.71 6.13 9.13
C PRO A 525 15.13 5.97 9.70
N PRO A 526 16.19 6.40 9.00
CA PRO A 526 17.51 6.51 9.61
C PRO A 526 17.53 7.65 10.64
N TYR A 527 18.24 7.42 11.75
CA TYR A 527 18.47 8.42 12.81
C TYR A 527 19.93 8.88 12.85
N PHE A 528 20.60 8.88 11.70
CA PHE A 528 21.99 9.32 11.55
C PHE A 528 22.16 10.05 10.22
N GLU A 529 23.22 10.82 10.10
CA GLU A 529 23.56 11.56 8.89
C GLU A 529 24.60 10.79 8.05
N CYS A 530 24.31 10.61 6.77
CA CYS A 530 25.18 9.87 5.85
C CYS A 530 26.58 10.46 5.69
N THR A 531 26.74 11.78 5.83
CA THR A 531 28.02 12.47 5.64
C THR A 531 29.02 12.25 6.78
N LYS A 532 28.53 11.95 7.99
CA LYS A 532 29.35 11.83 9.20
C LYS A 532 29.84 10.42 9.50
N LYS A 533 29.24 9.38 8.89
CA LYS A 533 29.58 7.96 9.09
C LYS A 533 29.52 7.49 10.57
N GLU A 534 28.83 8.21 11.44
CA GLU A 534 28.63 7.88 12.86
C GLU A 534 27.26 7.22 13.07
N ILE A 535 27.11 5.93 12.72
CA ILE A 535 25.80 5.25 12.79
C ILE A 535 25.27 5.02 14.21
N ASP A 536 26.17 5.00 15.20
CA ASP A 536 25.82 4.79 16.61
C ASP A 536 25.34 6.08 17.30
N LYS A 537 25.46 7.23 16.61
CA LYS A 537 25.03 8.52 17.13
C LYS A 537 23.65 8.87 16.62
N ILE A 538 22.66 8.70 17.49
CA ILE A 538 21.28 9.08 17.23
C ILE A 538 21.18 10.61 17.12
N ILE A 539 20.73 11.10 15.98
CA ILE A 539 20.37 12.50 15.74
C ILE A 539 18.91 12.60 15.33
N ASP A 540 18.30 13.77 15.56
CA ASP A 540 17.00 14.07 14.99
C ASP A 540 17.12 14.40 13.50
N THR A 541 16.72 13.45 12.64
CA THR A 541 16.68 13.65 11.19
C THR A 541 15.45 14.44 10.71
N GLY A 542 14.50 14.75 11.60
CA GLY A 542 13.24 15.42 11.29
C GLY A 542 13.35 16.91 11.00
N ASN A 543 14.56 17.46 11.10
CA ASN A 543 14.87 18.83 10.69
C ASN A 543 16.22 18.91 9.95
N LEU A 544 16.77 17.78 9.49
CA LEU A 544 18.05 17.75 8.80
C LEU A 544 17.97 18.43 7.43
N VAL A 545 16.83 18.28 6.75
CA VAL A 545 16.50 19.00 5.51
C VAL A 545 15.09 19.59 5.61
N PRO A 546 14.80 20.74 4.98
CA PRO A 546 13.55 21.47 5.20
C PRO A 546 12.25 20.71 4.85
N HIS A 547 12.35 19.71 3.96
CA HIS A 547 11.21 18.97 3.43
C HIS A 547 11.01 17.59 4.06
N VAL A 548 11.85 17.19 5.04
CA VAL A 548 11.67 15.96 5.82
C VAL A 548 11.36 16.36 7.26
N ARG A 549 10.21 15.93 7.77
CA ARG A 549 9.71 16.31 9.11
C ARG A 549 9.22 15.12 9.90
N SER A 550 9.17 15.25 11.23
CA SER A 550 8.56 14.24 12.10
C SER A 550 7.07 14.09 11.80
N CYS A 551 6.56 12.86 11.73
CA CYS A 551 5.14 12.61 11.49
C CYS A 551 4.27 13.08 12.67
N GLU A 552 3.03 13.41 12.37
CA GLU A 552 2.04 13.89 13.32
C GLU A 552 1.52 12.78 14.24
N ASP A 553 1.47 11.56 13.71
CA ASP A 553 0.92 10.38 14.38
C ASP A 553 1.99 9.42 14.91
N VAL A 554 3.20 9.47 14.36
CA VAL A 554 4.37 8.68 14.78
C VAL A 554 5.53 9.64 15.04
N PRO A 555 5.76 10.09 16.29
CA PRO A 555 6.74 11.15 16.58
C PRO A 555 8.18 10.84 16.14
N TRP A 556 8.57 9.56 16.14
CA TRP A 556 9.87 9.11 15.65
C TRP A 556 9.91 8.87 14.14
N GLY A 557 8.75 8.80 13.48
CA GLY A 557 8.67 8.59 12.03
C GLY A 557 9.04 9.84 11.25
N ARG A 558 9.29 9.69 9.94
CA ARG A 558 9.59 10.82 9.03
C ARG A 558 8.60 10.87 7.88
N LYS A 559 8.21 12.07 7.47
CA LYS A 559 7.29 12.32 6.36
C LYS A 559 7.80 13.48 5.52
N LEU A 560 7.50 13.44 4.23
CA LEU A 560 7.79 14.53 3.31
C LEU A 560 6.71 15.61 3.38
N ALA A 561 7.14 16.87 3.37
CA ALA A 561 6.27 18.03 3.25
C ALA A 561 6.96 19.10 2.40
N ASP A 562 6.18 19.97 1.77
CA ASP A 562 6.78 21.16 1.15
C ASP A 562 7.44 22.02 2.25
N PRO A 563 8.61 22.63 1.98
CA PRO A 563 9.26 23.52 2.93
C PRO A 563 8.31 24.65 3.35
N ILE A 564 8.27 24.96 4.65
CA ILE A 564 7.61 26.18 5.12
C ILE A 564 8.41 27.36 4.53
N SER A 565 7.75 28.18 3.73
CA SER A 565 8.32 29.39 3.12
C SER A 565 8.57 30.48 4.15
#